data_AF-A0A427UIN9-F1
#
_entry.id   AF-A0A427UIN9-F1
#
_cell.length_a   1.000
_cell.length_b   1.000
_cell.length_c   1.000
_cell.angle_alpha   90.00
_cell.angle_beta   90.00
_cell.angle_gamma   90.00
#
_symmetry.space_group_name_H-M   'P 1'
#
loop_
_entity.id
_entity.type
_entity.pdbx_description
1 polymer ?
#
loop_
_entity_poly.entity_id
_entity_poly.type
_entity_poly.pdbx_seq_one_letter_code
_entity_poly.pdbx_strand_id
1 'polypeptide(L)'
;KAESTDSPASILNGVEAIPSTGETGVAIETDLAAVIKQATDAGLTLEGATWVMSETRAAKLSVLRDALGKKYFEGMNINGAKELLTLPVEISAACADKIVLVIPSQILLADDGAVDFAISSEASINTGTDAAPNWVSLYQSDLIAIRGERFIRWKPRGVAAGYVQFT
;
A
#
# COMPACT_ATOMS: atom_id res chain seq x y z
N LYS A 1 9.92 -4.07 -4.13
CA LYS A 1 11.14 -3.26 -3.93
C LYS A 1 12.06 -3.97 -2.93
N ALA A 2 13.34 -4.15 -3.28
CA ALA A 2 14.35 -4.73 -2.41
C ALA A 2 14.83 -3.75 -1.32
N GLU A 3 15.49 -4.28 -0.29
CA GLU A 3 16.07 -3.48 0.79
C GLU A 3 17.28 -2.67 0.29
N SER A 4 17.50 -1.50 0.89
CA SER A 4 18.68 -0.66 0.69
C SER A 4 19.17 -0.12 2.04
N THR A 5 20.33 0.55 2.05
CA THR A 5 20.84 1.24 3.23
C THR A 5 19.80 2.23 3.77
N ASP A 6 19.25 3.06 2.90
CA ASP A 6 18.39 4.19 3.29
C ASP A 6 16.89 3.85 3.37
N SER A 7 16.48 2.67 2.90
CA SER A 7 15.07 2.29 2.94
C SER A 7 14.83 0.78 3.07
N PRO A 8 13.82 0.37 3.86
CA PRO A 8 13.44 -1.03 4.00
C PRO A 8 12.87 -1.59 2.70
N ALA A 9 12.88 -2.93 2.59
CA ALA A 9 12.18 -3.63 1.51
C ALA A 9 10.66 -3.42 1.62
N SER A 10 9.98 -3.56 0.48
CA SER A 10 8.52 -3.71 0.48
C SER A 10 8.13 -4.99 1.23
N ILE A 11 6.99 -4.97 1.92
CA ILE A 11 6.42 -6.17 2.57
C ILE A 11 6.05 -7.28 1.56
N LEU A 12 5.99 -6.96 0.27
CA LEU A 12 5.76 -7.90 -0.84
C LEU A 12 7.05 -8.48 -1.42
N ASN A 13 8.22 -8.05 -0.92
CA ASN A 13 9.48 -8.50 -1.48
C ASN A 13 9.67 -10.00 -1.24
N GLY A 14 9.81 -10.78 -2.31
CA GLY A 14 9.94 -12.24 -2.24
C GLY A 14 8.62 -12.99 -2.03
N VAL A 15 7.47 -12.30 -2.04
CA VAL A 15 6.14 -12.93 -2.02
C VAL A 15 5.75 -13.31 -3.44
N GLU A 16 5.30 -14.54 -3.64
CA GLU A 16 4.78 -15.00 -4.93
C GLU A 16 3.39 -14.41 -5.19
N ALA A 17 3.24 -13.75 -6.34
CA ALA A 17 1.99 -13.13 -6.76
C ALA A 17 0.96 -14.17 -7.19
N ILE A 18 -0.30 -13.98 -6.82
CA ILE A 18 -1.40 -14.67 -7.47
C ILE A 18 -1.79 -13.86 -8.72
N PRO A 19 -1.64 -14.41 -9.93
CA PRO A 19 -2.06 -13.71 -11.14
C PRO A 19 -3.58 -13.58 -11.15
N SER A 20 -4.10 -12.39 -11.49
CA SER A 20 -5.54 -12.23 -11.62
C SER A 20 -6.09 -13.08 -12.76
N THR A 21 -7.21 -13.75 -12.52
CA THR A 21 -7.91 -14.58 -13.50
C THR A 21 -9.00 -13.82 -14.26
N GLY A 22 -9.32 -12.58 -13.86
CA GLY A 22 -10.26 -11.71 -14.56
C GLY A 22 -10.86 -10.62 -13.67
N GLU A 23 -11.71 -9.77 -14.28
CA GLU A 23 -12.40 -8.67 -13.57
C GLU A 23 -13.85 -9.00 -13.16
N THR A 24 -14.31 -10.24 -13.35
CA THR A 24 -15.65 -10.64 -12.90
C THR A 24 -15.66 -10.84 -11.38
N GLY A 25 -16.82 -10.66 -10.73
CA GLY A 25 -16.93 -10.86 -9.29
C GLY A 25 -16.44 -12.24 -8.83
N VAL A 26 -16.79 -13.29 -9.60
CA VAL A 26 -16.38 -14.68 -9.34
C VAL A 26 -14.86 -14.87 -9.49
N ALA A 27 -14.25 -14.27 -10.52
CA ALA A 27 -12.80 -14.36 -10.72
C ALA A 27 -12.06 -13.66 -9.58
N ILE A 28 -12.47 -12.44 -9.23
CA ILE A 28 -11.87 -11.66 -8.15
C ILE A 28 -12.01 -12.39 -6.81
N GLU A 29 -13.19 -12.93 -6.49
CA GLU A 29 -13.41 -13.70 -5.27
C GLU A 29 -12.50 -14.93 -5.21
N THR A 30 -12.36 -15.64 -6.33
CA THR A 30 -11.47 -16.81 -6.43
C THR A 30 -10.01 -16.42 -6.20
N ASP A 31 -9.55 -15.34 -6.82
CA ASP A 31 -8.18 -14.84 -6.68
C ASP A 31 -7.89 -14.40 -5.22
N LEU A 32 -8.83 -13.69 -4.59
CA LEU A 32 -8.71 -13.25 -3.20
C LEU A 32 -8.77 -14.41 -2.20
N ALA A 33 -9.61 -15.40 -2.46
CA ALA A 33 -9.66 -16.63 -1.67
C ALA A 33 -8.35 -17.42 -1.78
N ALA A 34 -7.69 -17.40 -2.95
CA ALA A 34 -6.36 -17.97 -3.11
C ALA A 34 -5.29 -17.22 -2.29
N VAL A 35 -5.36 -15.89 -2.18
CA VAL A 35 -4.46 -15.12 -1.30
C VAL A 35 -4.67 -15.48 0.17
N ILE A 36 -5.93 -15.56 0.60
CA ILE A 36 -6.28 -16.03 1.95
C ILE A 36 -5.71 -17.43 2.19
N LYS A 37 -5.91 -18.34 1.22
CA LYS A 37 -5.40 -19.71 1.29
C LYS A 37 -3.89 -19.76 1.43
N GLN A 38 -3.16 -18.96 0.66
CA GLN A 38 -1.69 -18.86 0.74
C GLN A 38 -1.23 -18.45 2.15
N ALA A 39 -1.93 -17.50 2.78
CA ALA A 39 -1.64 -17.08 4.16
C ALA A 39 -1.96 -18.18 5.19
N THR A 40 -3.10 -18.85 5.06
CA THR A 40 -3.51 -19.92 5.99
C THR A 40 -2.66 -21.18 5.84
N ASP A 41 -2.25 -21.54 4.62
CA ASP A 41 -1.35 -22.67 4.36
C ASP A 41 0.03 -22.43 4.99
N ALA A 42 0.46 -21.16 5.09
CA ALA A 42 1.66 -20.75 5.81
C ALA A 42 1.48 -20.72 7.34
N GLY A 43 0.31 -21.10 7.87
CA GLY A 43 0.01 -21.13 9.30
C GLY A 43 -0.22 -19.76 9.93
N LEU A 44 -0.53 -18.73 9.14
CA LEU A 44 -0.77 -17.37 9.62
C LEU A 44 -2.23 -17.20 10.06
N THR A 45 -2.44 -16.43 11.12
CA THR A 45 -3.78 -15.95 11.51
C THR A 45 -4.16 -14.72 10.69
N LEU A 46 -5.43 -14.63 10.30
CA LEU A 46 -6.01 -13.48 9.61
C LEU A 46 -6.57 -12.44 10.57
N GLU A 47 -6.47 -12.68 11.87
CA GLU A 47 -6.91 -11.71 12.88
C GLU A 47 -6.14 -10.40 12.73
N GLY A 48 -6.88 -9.31 12.54
CA GLY A 48 -6.32 -7.98 12.29
C GLY A 48 -5.72 -7.79 10.89
N ALA A 49 -5.89 -8.74 9.97
CA ALA A 49 -5.49 -8.57 8.58
C ALA A 49 -6.35 -7.51 7.88
N THR A 50 -5.76 -6.80 6.93
CA THR A 50 -6.42 -5.75 6.14
C THR A 50 -6.07 -5.87 4.68
N TRP A 51 -7.03 -5.57 3.81
CA TRP A 51 -6.79 -5.45 2.38
C TRP A 51 -6.27 -4.05 2.05
N VAL A 52 -5.32 -3.95 1.12
CA VAL A 52 -4.82 -2.67 0.62
C VAL A 52 -4.95 -2.65 -0.90
N MET A 53 -5.59 -1.61 -1.45
CA MET A 53 -5.78 -1.45 -2.89
C MET A 53 -5.88 0.02 -3.31
N SER A 54 -5.85 0.28 -4.62
CA SER A 54 -6.07 1.62 -5.15
C SER A 54 -7.53 2.07 -5.01
N GLU A 55 -7.73 3.38 -4.99
CA GLU A 55 -9.06 4.00 -4.93
C GLU A 55 -9.93 3.59 -6.13
N THR A 56 -9.34 3.59 -7.33
CA THR A 56 -10.00 3.16 -8.56
C THR A 56 -10.49 1.71 -8.46
N ARG A 57 -9.69 0.80 -7.87
CA ARG A 57 -10.10 -0.59 -7.71
C ARG A 57 -11.17 -0.75 -6.65
N ALA A 58 -11.05 -0.05 -5.51
CA ALA A 58 -12.11 -0.02 -4.50
C ALA A 58 -13.45 0.47 -5.08
N ALA A 59 -13.42 1.51 -5.92
CA ALA A 59 -14.60 2.00 -6.62
C ALA A 59 -15.18 0.96 -7.59
N LYS A 60 -14.34 0.30 -8.42
CA LYS A 60 -14.77 -0.79 -9.30
C LYS A 60 -15.47 -1.92 -8.53
N LEU A 61 -14.90 -2.38 -7.42
CA LEU A 61 -15.49 -3.43 -6.59
C LEU A 61 -16.83 -3.00 -5.96
N SER A 62 -16.96 -1.71 -5.59
CA SER A 62 -18.18 -1.19 -4.97
C SER A 62 -19.39 -1.16 -5.92
N VAL A 63 -19.16 -1.03 -7.23
CA VAL A 63 -20.22 -0.94 -8.25
C VAL A 63 -20.51 -2.28 -8.93
N LEU A 64 -19.68 -3.29 -8.70
CA LEU A 64 -19.78 -4.59 -9.36
C LEU A 64 -21.11 -5.28 -9.01
N ARG A 65 -21.79 -5.78 -10.03
CA ARG A 65 -23.11 -6.43 -9.91
C ARG A 65 -23.07 -7.89 -10.33
N ASP A 66 -23.91 -8.70 -9.69
CA ASP A 66 -24.18 -10.06 -10.12
C ASP A 66 -25.18 -10.11 -11.30
N ALA A 67 -25.47 -11.31 -11.80
CA ALA A 67 -26.42 -11.53 -12.89
C ALA A 67 -27.87 -11.12 -12.53
N LEU A 68 -28.18 -10.93 -11.25
CA LEU A 68 -29.49 -10.53 -10.74
C LEU A 68 -29.55 -9.02 -10.44
N GLY A 69 -28.46 -8.27 -10.68
CA GLY A 69 -28.36 -6.83 -10.43
C GLY A 69 -28.06 -6.46 -8.98
N LYS A 70 -27.83 -7.42 -8.09
CA LYS A 70 -27.39 -7.17 -6.71
C LYS A 70 -25.93 -6.77 -6.71
N LYS A 71 -25.52 -5.98 -5.72
CA LYS A 71 -24.10 -5.69 -5.48
C LYS A 71 -23.37 -6.98 -5.13
N TYR A 72 -22.27 -7.25 -5.80
CA TYR A 72 -21.50 -8.47 -5.60
C TYR A 72 -20.76 -8.44 -4.25
N PHE A 73 -20.01 -7.36 -4.00
CA PHE A 73 -19.33 -7.15 -2.72
C PHE A 73 -20.14 -6.19 -1.83
N GLU A 74 -21.10 -6.73 -1.08
CA GLU A 74 -22.05 -5.92 -0.30
C GLU A 74 -21.39 -4.97 0.70
N GLY A 75 -20.29 -5.41 1.34
CA GLY A 75 -19.51 -4.60 2.30
C GLY A 75 -18.68 -3.47 1.70
N MET A 76 -18.55 -3.37 0.37
CA MET A 76 -17.69 -2.37 -0.28
C MET A 76 -18.42 -1.06 -0.57
N ASN A 77 -18.38 -0.06 0.30
CA ASN A 77 -19.04 1.23 0.05
C ASN A 77 -18.03 2.33 -0.29
N ILE A 78 -18.39 3.25 -1.20
CA ILE A 78 -17.53 4.41 -1.55
C ILE A 78 -17.39 5.32 -0.32
N ASN A 79 -18.52 5.59 0.33
CA ASN A 79 -18.61 6.35 1.59
C ASN A 79 -19.06 5.41 2.70
N GLY A 80 -18.24 5.29 3.76
CA GLY A 80 -18.52 4.44 4.92
C GLY A 80 -17.54 3.27 5.05
N ALA A 81 -17.96 2.22 5.76
CA ALA A 81 -17.15 1.02 5.97
C ALA A 81 -16.86 0.32 4.63
N LYS A 82 -15.60 -0.10 4.48
CA LYS A 82 -15.07 -0.80 3.30
C LYS A 82 -14.60 -2.16 3.77
N GLU A 83 -15.47 -3.14 3.59
CA GLU A 83 -15.18 -4.53 3.95
C GLU A 83 -15.22 -5.40 2.70
N LEU A 84 -14.16 -6.18 2.52
CA LEU A 84 -14.01 -7.13 1.44
C LEU A 84 -13.71 -8.49 2.05
N LEU A 85 -14.57 -9.48 1.78
CA LEU A 85 -14.48 -10.82 2.37
C LEU A 85 -14.29 -10.76 3.90
N THR A 86 -15.15 -9.98 4.57
CA THR A 86 -15.18 -9.79 6.02
C THR A 86 -13.92 -9.17 6.65
N LEU A 87 -13.01 -8.62 5.83
CA LEU A 87 -11.82 -7.91 6.30
C LEU A 87 -11.88 -6.44 5.88
N PRO A 88 -11.30 -5.52 6.68
CA PRO A 88 -11.26 -4.10 6.34
C PRO A 88 -10.42 -3.85 5.09
N VAL A 89 -10.68 -2.72 4.42
CA VAL A 89 -9.95 -2.27 3.24
C VAL A 89 -9.37 -0.88 3.47
N GLU A 90 -8.05 -0.77 3.32
CA GLU A 90 -7.29 0.46 3.27
C GLU A 90 -6.98 0.86 1.84
N ILE A 91 -7.06 2.17 1.56
CA ILE A 91 -6.80 2.71 0.23
C ILE A 91 -5.39 3.28 0.17
N SER A 92 -4.63 2.88 -0.85
CA SER A 92 -3.30 3.40 -1.09
C SER A 92 -3.01 3.54 -2.58
N ALA A 93 -2.50 4.71 -2.98
CA ALA A 93 -2.04 4.95 -4.35
C ALA A 93 -0.86 4.03 -4.74
N ALA A 94 -0.13 3.46 -3.77
CA ALA A 94 0.95 2.51 -4.02
C ALA A 94 0.48 1.15 -4.58
N CYS A 95 -0.82 0.84 -4.47
CA CYS A 95 -1.43 -0.42 -4.92
C CYS A 95 -2.23 -0.26 -6.23
N ALA A 96 -1.69 0.48 -7.21
CA ALA A 96 -2.35 0.74 -8.49
C ALA A 96 -2.80 -0.55 -9.21
N ASP A 97 -1.91 -1.55 -9.27
CA ASP A 97 -2.01 -2.77 -10.08
C ASP A 97 -2.24 -4.05 -9.25
N LYS A 98 -2.48 -3.93 -7.93
CA LYS A 98 -2.60 -5.08 -7.02
C LYS A 98 -3.67 -4.90 -5.94
N ILE A 99 -4.18 -6.01 -5.42
CA ILE A 99 -4.85 -6.06 -4.11
C ILE A 99 -3.95 -6.85 -3.17
N VAL A 100 -3.63 -6.28 -2.02
CA VAL A 100 -2.69 -6.86 -1.06
C VAL A 100 -3.41 -7.22 0.23
N LEU A 101 -3.28 -8.46 0.69
CA LEU A 101 -3.58 -8.83 2.07
C LEU A 101 -2.37 -8.49 2.93
N VAL A 102 -2.52 -7.59 3.90
CA VAL A 102 -1.49 -7.25 4.88
C VAL A 102 -1.85 -7.88 6.21
N ILE A 103 -0.87 -8.52 6.86
CA ILE A 103 -1.02 -9.14 8.18
C ILE A 103 -0.11 -8.36 9.16
N PRO A 104 -0.64 -7.32 9.83
CA PRO A 104 0.18 -6.43 10.66
C PRO A 104 0.93 -7.15 11.78
N SER A 105 0.38 -8.22 12.34
CA SER A 105 1.02 -9.04 13.38
C SER A 105 2.33 -9.70 12.94
N GLN A 106 2.60 -9.75 11.62
CA GLN A 106 3.82 -10.29 11.03
C GLN A 106 4.83 -9.20 10.62
N ILE A 107 4.56 -7.93 10.90
CA ILE A 107 5.44 -6.82 10.55
C ILE A 107 6.16 -6.35 11.82
N LEU A 108 7.47 -6.47 11.84
CA LEU A 108 8.32 -5.90 12.88
C LEU A 108 8.55 -4.43 12.55
N LEU A 109 8.20 -3.55 13.47
CA LEU A 109 8.40 -2.10 13.35
C LEU A 109 9.44 -1.65 14.37
N ALA A 110 10.46 -0.95 13.89
CA ALA A 110 11.41 -0.21 14.71
C ALA A 110 11.18 1.28 14.45
N ASP A 111 10.74 1.98 15.49
CA ASP A 111 10.44 3.40 15.44
C ASP A 111 11.03 4.04 16.70
N ASP A 112 11.89 5.03 16.49
CA ASP A 112 12.50 5.80 17.58
C ASP A 112 11.53 6.90 18.09
N GLY A 113 10.39 7.10 17.41
CA GLY A 113 9.34 8.05 17.79
C GLY A 113 9.75 9.52 17.70
N ALA A 114 11.03 9.80 17.48
CA ALA A 114 11.57 11.13 17.28
C ALA A 114 11.37 11.60 15.84
N VAL A 115 10.92 12.85 15.72
CA VAL A 115 10.90 13.60 14.47
C VAL A 115 11.83 14.79 14.67
N ASP A 116 12.86 14.89 13.84
CA ASP A 116 13.78 16.03 13.85
C ASP A 116 13.33 17.09 12.85
N PHE A 117 13.47 18.36 13.22
CA PHE A 117 13.13 19.50 12.38
C PHE A 117 14.32 20.42 12.24
N ALA A 118 14.73 20.65 11.00
CA ALA A 118 15.74 21.65 10.65
C ALA A 118 15.11 22.76 9.80
N ILE A 119 15.46 24.01 10.11
CA ILE A 119 14.97 25.20 9.41
C ILE A 119 16.18 25.89 8.78
N SER A 120 16.08 26.27 7.51
CA SER A 120 17.12 27.02 6.81
C SER A 120 16.54 28.15 5.97
N SER A 121 17.07 29.36 6.16
CA SER A 121 16.80 30.55 5.33
C SER A 121 17.76 30.68 4.14
N GLU A 122 18.76 29.79 4.03
CA GLU A 122 19.85 29.90 3.04
C GLU A 122 19.88 28.74 2.05
N ALA A 123 18.89 27.84 2.11
CA ALA A 123 18.83 26.69 1.24
C ALA A 123 18.53 27.06 -0.23
N SER A 124 18.95 26.19 -1.14
CA SER A 124 18.62 26.24 -2.57
C SER A 124 17.94 24.94 -2.98
N ILE A 125 16.91 25.03 -3.83
CA ILE A 125 16.20 23.87 -4.37
C ILE A 125 16.50 23.69 -5.86
N ASN A 126 16.77 22.46 -6.29
CA ASN A 126 16.84 22.11 -7.71
C ASN A 126 15.42 21.79 -8.19
N THR A 127 14.89 22.61 -9.10
CA THR A 127 13.58 22.38 -9.74
C THR A 127 13.70 21.68 -11.10
N GLY A 128 14.93 21.46 -11.57
CA GLY A 128 15.24 20.71 -12.77
C GLY A 128 15.45 19.21 -12.51
N THR A 129 16.16 18.54 -13.41
CA THR A 129 16.60 17.15 -13.19
C THR A 129 18.06 17.15 -12.71
N ASP A 130 18.55 16.00 -12.23
CA ASP A 130 19.98 15.88 -11.88
C ASP A 130 20.89 16.12 -13.10
N ALA A 131 20.42 15.78 -14.30
CA ALA A 131 21.16 15.98 -15.55
C ALA A 131 21.08 17.41 -16.10
N ALA A 132 20.08 18.19 -15.69
CA ALA A 132 19.89 19.58 -16.10
C ALA A 132 19.32 20.37 -14.90
N PRO A 133 20.17 20.74 -13.93
CA PRO A 133 19.72 21.36 -12.70
C PRO A 133 19.29 22.81 -12.93
N ASN A 134 18.19 23.20 -12.27
CA ASN A 134 17.71 24.58 -12.20
C ASN A 134 17.62 25.00 -10.73
N TRP A 135 18.69 25.65 -10.24
CA TRP A 135 18.82 26.05 -8.85
C TRP A 135 18.05 27.33 -8.56
N VAL A 136 17.13 27.27 -7.60
CA VAL A 136 16.39 28.41 -7.07
C VAL A 136 16.88 28.68 -5.65
N SER A 137 17.36 29.90 -5.40
CA SER A 137 17.70 30.36 -4.05
C SER A 137 16.43 30.71 -3.29
N LEU A 138 16.23 30.05 -2.13
CA LEU A 138 15.08 30.34 -1.28
C LEU A 138 15.22 31.70 -0.60
N TYR A 139 16.45 32.10 -0.25
CA TYR A 139 16.74 33.42 0.32
C TYR A 139 16.33 34.57 -0.61
N GLN A 140 16.73 34.52 -1.89
CA GLN A 140 16.37 35.56 -2.87
C GLN A 140 14.86 35.61 -3.17
N SER A 141 14.14 34.55 -2.84
CA SER A 141 12.71 34.40 -3.10
C SER A 141 11.86 34.63 -1.85
N ASP A 142 12.45 35.08 -0.73
CA ASP A 142 11.81 35.22 0.59
C ASP A 142 11.13 33.92 1.07
N LEU A 143 11.76 32.78 0.82
CA LEU A 143 11.31 31.44 1.21
C LEU A 143 12.18 30.84 2.32
N ILE A 144 11.57 30.02 3.17
CA ILE A 144 12.25 29.23 4.21
C ILE A 144 12.09 27.75 3.90
N ALA A 145 13.19 26.99 3.99
CA ALA A 145 13.15 25.54 3.96
C ALA A 145 12.91 24.99 5.37
N ILE A 146 11.97 24.05 5.47
CA ILE A 146 11.75 23.24 6.67
C ILE A 146 11.94 21.79 6.26
N ARG A 147 12.89 21.10 6.90
CA ARG A 147 13.14 19.67 6.72
C ARG A 147 12.67 18.92 7.97
N GLY A 148 11.72 18.02 7.79
CA GLY A 148 11.30 17.07 8.82
C GLY A 148 11.84 15.68 8.52
N GLU A 149 12.53 15.07 9.46
CA GLU A 149 13.09 13.72 9.34
C GLU A 149 12.48 12.81 10.42
N ARG A 150 12.06 11.61 10.03
CA ARG A 150 11.64 10.55 10.96
C ARG A 150 12.29 9.24 10.53
N PHE A 151 12.96 8.59 11.46
CA PHE A 151 13.62 7.32 11.20
C PHE A 151 12.67 6.18 11.57
N ILE A 152 12.14 5.52 10.55
CA ILE A 152 11.32 4.31 10.72
C ILE A 152 11.95 3.20 9.89
N ARG A 153 12.05 2.00 10.48
CA ARG A 153 12.39 0.79 9.74
C ARG A 153 11.38 -0.30 10.03
N TRP A 154 11.12 -1.14 9.04
CA TRP A 154 10.29 -2.32 9.22
C TRP A 154 10.91 -3.54 8.55
N LYS A 155 10.51 -4.72 9.02
CA LYS A 155 10.88 -5.99 8.43
C LYS A 155 9.76 -7.01 8.62
N PRO A 156 9.41 -7.81 7.60
CA PRO A 156 8.52 -8.93 7.83
C PRO A 156 9.21 -9.98 8.70
N ARG A 157 8.49 -10.54 9.69
CA ARG A 157 8.96 -11.64 10.54
C ARG A 157 9.15 -12.95 9.74
N GLY A 158 8.49 -13.04 8.59
CA GLY A 158 8.51 -14.14 7.63
C GLY A 158 7.72 -13.71 6.41
N VAL A 159 6.56 -14.33 6.19
CA VAL A 159 5.54 -13.82 5.25
C VAL A 159 4.59 -12.91 6.03
N ALA A 160 4.47 -11.66 5.59
CA ALA A 160 3.59 -10.67 6.23
C ALA A 160 2.49 -10.14 5.30
N ALA A 161 2.48 -10.60 4.05
CA ALA A 161 1.51 -10.20 3.05
C ALA A 161 1.37 -11.27 1.97
N GLY A 162 0.20 -11.26 1.32
CA GLY A 162 -0.08 -11.97 0.07
C GLY A 162 -0.76 -11.00 -0.89
N TYR A 163 -0.74 -11.26 -2.21
CA TYR A 163 -1.36 -10.31 -3.13
C TYR A 163 -1.82 -10.94 -4.44
N VAL A 164 -2.89 -10.36 -4.98
CA VAL A 164 -3.30 -10.55 -6.38
C VAL A 164 -2.67 -9.46 -7.22
N GLN A 165 -2.03 -9.86 -8.31
CA GLN A 165 -1.48 -8.97 -9.32
C GLN A 165 -2.42 -8.90 -10.52
N PHE A 166 -2.86 -7.68 -10.86
CA PHE A 166 -3.64 -7.41 -12.06
C PHE A 166 -2.67 -6.95 -13.16
N THR A 167 -2.95 -7.37 -14.40
CA THR A 167 -2.26 -6.94 -15.62
C THR A 167 -2.83 -5.65 -16.17
#